data_AF-A0A4Y6GTD7-F1
#
_entry.id   AF-A0A4Y6GTD7-F1
#
_cell.length_a   1.000
_cell.length_b   1.000
_cell.length_c   1.000
_cell.angle_alpha   90.00
_cell.angle_beta   90.00
_cell.angle_gamma   90.00
#
_symmetry.space_group_name_H-M   'P 1'
#
loop_
_entity.id
_entity.type
_entity.pdbx_description
1 polymer ?
#
loop_
_entity_poly.entity_id
_entity_poly.type
_entity_poly.pdbx_seq_one_letter_code
_entity_poly.pdbx_strand_id
1 'polypeptide(L)'
;IKTARGIRDRRMRLSIEVAKRFFWLQDMLGFDKASKTVDWLLNQAKEGIKRVARDKNLVIRSTSNNSTSECEGVSVSWLDEAGTNGDQKEVKPSIRRKIGVSRKGTFHVFARESRV
;
A
#
# COMPACT_ATOMS: atom_id res chain seq x y z
N ILE A 1 -7.02 0.84 3.87
CA ILE A 1 -6.78 -0.62 3.84
C ILE A 1 -6.92 -1.13 5.26
N LYS A 2 -7.78 -2.11 5.50
CA LYS A 2 -7.84 -2.80 6.80
C LYS A 2 -6.66 -3.76 6.88
N THR A 3 -5.89 -3.71 7.96
CA THR A 3 -4.78 -4.65 8.23
C THR A 3 -4.90 -5.22 9.63
N ALA A 4 -4.15 -6.28 9.95
CA ALA A 4 -4.10 -6.85 11.30
C ALA A 4 -3.69 -5.81 12.38
N ARG A 5 -2.98 -4.74 11.96
CA ARG A 5 -2.58 -3.62 12.82
C ARG A 5 -3.53 -2.41 12.73
N GLY A 6 -4.74 -2.58 12.18
CA GLY A 6 -5.75 -1.53 12.03
C GLY A 6 -5.90 -0.95 10.62
N ILE A 7 -6.65 0.15 10.49
CA ILE A 7 -6.93 0.83 9.22
C ILE A 7 -5.73 1.71 8.82
N ARG A 8 -5.27 1.57 7.58
CA ARG A 8 -4.18 2.37 6.99
C ARG A 8 -4.65 3.17 5.76
N ASP A 9 -4.07 4.34 5.51
CA ASP A 9 -4.27 5.06 4.24
C ASP A 9 -3.72 4.23 3.07
N ARG A 10 -4.35 4.37 1.91
CA ARG A 10 -3.94 3.79 0.63
C ARG A 10 -2.93 4.64 -0.12
N ARG A 11 -2.86 5.93 0.19
CA ARG A 11 -2.05 6.90 -0.54
C ARG A 11 -0.66 6.98 0.08
N MET A 12 0.35 7.01 -0.78
CA MET A 12 1.70 7.34 -0.37
C MET A 12 1.97 8.80 -0.69
N ARG A 13 2.47 9.55 0.29
CA ARG A 13 2.94 10.93 0.11
C ARG A 13 4.46 10.88 0.00
N LEU A 14 4.98 11.32 -1.12
CA LEU A 14 6.42 11.33 -1.39
C LEU A 14 6.95 12.76 -1.23
N SER A 15 8.22 12.88 -0.83
CA SER A 15 8.92 14.16 -0.94
C SER A 15 9.08 14.54 -2.41
N ILE A 16 9.27 15.83 -2.69
CA ILE A 16 9.40 16.32 -4.06
C ILE A 16 10.54 15.63 -4.83
N GLU A 17 11.67 15.39 -4.16
CA GLU A 17 12.83 14.75 -4.76
C GLU A 17 12.58 13.28 -5.11
N VAL A 18 11.94 12.54 -4.21
CA VAL A 18 11.59 11.14 -4.43
C VAL A 18 10.51 11.02 -5.50
N ALA A 19 9.52 11.92 -5.49
CA ALA A 19 8.47 11.95 -6.50
C ALA A 19 9.05 12.13 -7.92
N LYS A 20 10.01 13.04 -8.10
CA LYS A 20 10.70 13.24 -9.40
C LYS A 20 11.32 11.94 -9.92
N ARG A 21 12.11 11.25 -9.09
CA ARG A 21 12.76 10.00 -9.47
C ARG A 21 11.75 8.88 -9.72
N PHE A 22 10.69 8.83 -8.91
CA PHE A 22 9.64 7.83 -9.01
C PHE A 22 8.83 7.96 -10.31
N PHE A 23 8.40 9.17 -10.67
CA PHE A 23 7.63 9.38 -11.89
C PHE A 23 8.48 9.23 -13.15
N TRP A 24 9.75 9.65 -13.11
CA TRP A 24 10.68 9.37 -14.21
C TRP A 24 10.84 7.86 -14.46
N LEU A 25 10.96 7.07 -13.39
CA LEU A 25 10.98 5.61 -13.50
C LEU A 25 9.66 5.05 -14.06
N GLN A 26 8.51 5.60 -13.64
CA GLN A 26 7.20 5.20 -14.16
C GLN A 26 7.11 5.43 -15.67
N ASP A 27 7.56 6.58 -16.15
CA ASP A 27 7.57 6.93 -17.57
C ASP A 27 8.51 6.00 -18.36
N MET A 28 9.70 5.72 -17.82
CA MET A 28 10.68 4.81 -18.43
C MET A 28 10.13 3.38 -18.55
N LEU A 29 9.35 2.91 -17.58
CA LEU A 29 8.70 1.60 -17.60
C LEU A 29 7.41 1.59 -18.45
N GLY A 30 6.93 2.76 -18.89
CA GLY A 30 5.69 2.89 -19.66
C GLY A 30 4.42 2.52 -18.89
N PHE A 31 4.43 2.67 -17.55
CA PHE A 31 3.29 2.31 -16.73
C PHE A 31 2.28 3.45 -16.58
N ASP A 32 1.03 3.16 -16.93
CA ASP A 32 -0.10 4.09 -16.74
C ASP A 32 -0.45 4.33 -15.26
N LYS A 33 -0.17 3.36 -14.39
CA LYS A 33 -0.50 3.41 -12.95
C LYS A 33 0.74 3.28 -12.09
N ALA A 34 0.93 4.24 -11.18
CA ALA A 34 2.00 4.25 -10.19
C ALA A 34 2.07 2.96 -9.33
N SER A 35 0.94 2.29 -9.08
CA SER A 35 0.93 1.03 -8.34
C SER A 35 1.74 -0.06 -9.03
N LYS A 36 1.74 -0.12 -10.37
CA LYS A 36 2.55 -1.08 -11.14
C LYS A 36 4.05 -0.82 -10.97
N THR A 37 4.45 0.46 -10.93
CA THR A 37 5.84 0.86 -10.63
C THR A 37 6.26 0.40 -9.24
N VAL A 38 5.37 0.53 -8.25
CA VAL A 38 5.63 0.04 -6.88
C VAL A 38 5.76 -1.48 -6.86
N ASP A 39 4.89 -2.22 -7.55
CA ASP A 39 4.98 -3.68 -7.65
C ASP A 39 6.29 -4.12 -8.30
N TRP A 40 6.72 -3.43 -9.36
CA TRP A 40 8.01 -3.66 -10.02
C TRP A 40 9.20 -3.39 -9.08
N LEU A 41 9.16 -2.28 -8.32
CA LEU A 41 10.19 -1.96 -7.33
C LEU A 41 10.29 -3.03 -6.23
N LEU A 42 9.15 -3.53 -5.74
CA LEU A 42 9.11 -4.60 -4.76
C LEU A 42 9.66 -5.91 -5.33
N ASN A 43 9.41 -6.20 -6.60
CA ASN A 43 9.96 -7.36 -7.28
C ASN A 43 11.48 -7.27 -7.43
N GLN A 44 12.02 -6.11 -7.83
CA GLN A 44 13.47 -5.92 -7.92
C GLN A 44 14.16 -5.91 -6.55
N ALA A 45 13.49 -5.42 -5.50
CA ALA A 45 14.04 -5.37 -4.16
C ALA A 45 13.93 -6.69 -3.39
N LYS A 46 13.38 -7.77 -3.97
CA LYS A 46 13.12 -9.07 -3.29
C LYS A 46 14.32 -9.57 -2.50
N GLU A 47 15.51 -9.63 -3.10
CA GLU A 47 16.71 -10.14 -2.42
C GLU A 47 17.18 -9.22 -1.29
N GLY A 48 17.08 -7.90 -1.47
CA GLY A 48 17.38 -6.93 -0.43
C GLY A 48 16.43 -7.05 0.77
N ILE A 49 15.13 -7.24 0.50
CA ILE A 49 14.11 -7.46 1.52
C ILE A 49 14.37 -8.78 2.27
N LYS A 50 14.69 -9.87 1.55
CA LYS A 50 15.05 -11.17 2.17
C LYS A 50 16.25 -11.04 3.09
N ARG A 51 17.30 -10.32 2.67
CA ARG A 51 18.49 -10.09 3.52
C ARG A 51 18.12 -9.37 4.81
N VAL A 52 17.42 -8.25 4.72
CA VAL A 52 16.99 -7.45 5.88
C VAL A 52 16.07 -8.25 6.82
N ALA A 53 15.21 -9.10 6.27
CA ALA A 53 14.33 -9.95 7.08
C ALA A 53 15.13 -10.96 7.92
N ARG A 54 16.19 -11.57 7.36
CA ARG A 54 17.10 -12.45 8.09
C ARG A 54 17.83 -11.67 9.20
N ASP A 55 18.39 -10.51 8.88
CA ASP A 55 19.15 -9.69 9.84
C ASP A 55 18.28 -9.26 11.03
N LYS A 56 17.02 -8.90 10.79
CA LYS A 56 16.06 -8.57 11.87
C LYS A 56 15.71 -9.78 12.72
N ASN A 57 15.66 -10.98 12.15
CA ASN A 57 15.44 -12.21 12.90
C ASN A 57 16.65 -12.52 13.82
N LEU A 58 17.88 -12.24 13.36
CA LEU A 58 19.10 -12.34 14.17
C LEU A 58 19.07 -11.38 15.37
N VAL A 59 18.63 -10.13 15.18
CA VAL A 59 18.51 -9.15 16.29
C VAL A 59 17.47 -9.56 17.33
N ILE A 60 16.34 -10.16 16.90
CA ILE A 60 15.32 -10.69 17.82
C ILE A 60 15.88 -11.89 18.61
N ARG A 61 16.67 -12.77 17.97
CA ARG A 61 17.36 -13.88 18.65
C ARG A 61 18.41 -13.39 19.66
N SER A 62 19.15 -12.31 19.36
CA SER A 62 20.17 -11.77 20.26
C SER A 62 19.62 -11.00 21.47
N THR A 63 18.33 -10.66 21.50
CA THR A 63 17.69 -10.02 22.67
C THR A 63 17.11 -11.05 23.65
N SER A 64 17.13 -12.35 23.30
CA SER A 64 16.66 -13.45 24.15
C SER A 64 17.81 -14.34 24.64
N ASN A 65 18.84 -13.74 25.24
CA ASN A 65 19.85 -14.48 26.00
C ASN A 65 19.73 -14.15 27.50
N ASN A 66 18.56 -14.39 28.09
CA ASN A 66 18.47 -14.88 29.47
C ASN A 66 17.05 -15.40 29.76
N SER A 67 16.77 -16.64 29.38
CA SER A 67 15.91 -17.56 30.17
C SER A 67 15.83 -18.90 29.44
N THR A 68 16.37 -19.93 30.08
CA THR A 68 16.15 -21.33 29.74
C THR A 68 14.68 -21.69 30.00
N SER A 69 13.89 -21.86 28.95
CA SER A 69 12.68 -22.66 29.04
C SER A 69 12.38 -23.24 27.66
N GLU A 70 12.30 -24.56 27.63
CA GLU A 70 12.01 -25.36 26.45
C GLU A 70 10.59 -25.04 25.96
N CYS A 71 10.50 -24.31 24.86
CA CYS A 71 9.27 -24.18 24.10
C CYS A 71 9.60 -24.57 22.65
N GLU A 72 8.96 -25.62 22.15
CA GLU A 72 8.96 -25.96 20.73
C GLU A 72 8.20 -24.85 19.97
N GLY A 73 8.91 -23.76 19.71
CA GLY A 73 8.45 -22.69 18.86
C GLY A 73 8.56 -23.15 17.41
N VAL A 74 7.43 -23.58 16.84
CA VAL A 74 7.28 -23.79 15.40
C VAL A 74 7.74 -22.51 14.70
N SER A 75 8.92 -22.60 14.10
CA SER A 75 9.47 -21.57 13.24
C SER A 75 8.59 -21.54 12.00
N VAL A 76 7.59 -20.65 11.97
CA VAL A 76 6.74 -20.47 10.79
C VAL A 76 7.60 -19.82 9.72
N SER A 77 8.22 -20.64 8.88
CA SER A 77 8.91 -20.25 7.66
C SER A 77 7.87 -19.74 6.66
N TRP A 78 7.42 -18.51 6.83
CA TRP A 78 6.63 -17.80 5.83
C TRP A 78 7.54 -17.39 4.68
N LEU A 79 7.78 -18.30 3.73
CA LEU A 79 8.14 -18.04 2.34
C LEU A 79 8.45 -19.37 1.64
N ASP A 80 7.41 -20.07 1.22
CA ASP A 80 7.49 -20.87 0.00
C ASP A 80 6.16 -20.77 -0.74
N GLU A 81 6.22 -20.21 -1.96
CA GLU A 81 5.32 -20.52 -3.07
C GLU A 81 5.82 -19.80 -4.32
N ALA A 82 6.63 -20.54 -5.08
CA ALA A 82 6.87 -20.28 -6.48
C ALA A 82 5.63 -20.74 -7.28
N GLY A 83 4.71 -19.79 -7.52
CA GLY A 83 3.59 -19.99 -8.44
C GLY A 83 3.63 -18.98 -9.58
N THR A 84 4.26 -19.35 -10.70
CA THR A 84 4.02 -18.70 -12.00
C THR A 84 2.59 -18.97 -12.41
N ASN A 85 1.73 -17.95 -12.56
CA ASN A 85 0.51 -18.02 -13.38
C ASN A 85 0.07 -16.60 -13.75
N GLY A 86 0.52 -16.13 -14.91
CA GLY A 86 -0.04 -14.98 -15.58
C GLY A 86 -1.29 -15.41 -16.34
N ASP A 87 -2.46 -15.28 -15.70
CA ASP A 87 -3.75 -15.43 -16.38
C ASP A 87 -4.35 -14.04 -16.60
N GLN A 88 -4.38 -13.64 -17.87
CA GLN A 88 -5.05 -12.43 -18.34
C GLN A 88 -6.55 -12.71 -18.33
N LYS A 89 -7.31 -12.00 -17.48
CA LYS A 89 -8.76 -11.89 -17.67
C LYS A 89 -9.16 -10.44 -17.82
N GLU A 90 -9.35 -10.07 -19.08
CA GLU A 90 -10.14 -8.92 -19.49
C GLU A 90 -11.48 -8.89 -18.75
N VAL A 91 -11.80 -7.73 -18.16
CA VAL A 91 -13.18 -7.42 -17.76
C VAL A 91 -13.58 -6.15 -18.50
N LYS A 92 -14.40 -6.37 -19.54
CA LYS A 92 -15.10 -5.35 -20.33
C LYS A 92 -15.91 -4.43 -19.41
N PRO A 93 -15.91 -3.10 -19.62
CA PRO A 93 -16.80 -2.21 -18.89
C PRO A 93 -18.17 -2.14 -19.59
N SER A 94 -19.18 -2.72 -18.97
CA SER A 94 -20.59 -2.40 -19.21
C SER A 94 -21.27 -2.58 -17.86
N ILE A 95 -21.75 -1.52 -17.22
CA ILE A 95 -23.16 -1.15 -17.30
C ILE A 95 -23.31 0.34 -16.92
N ARG A 96 -23.97 1.09 -17.81
CA ARG A 96 -24.60 2.38 -17.52
C ARG A 96 -25.64 2.23 -16.42
N ARG A 97 -25.62 3.11 -15.40
CA ARG A 97 -26.84 3.72 -14.87
C ARG A 97 -26.57 5.18 -14.51
N LYS A 98 -27.17 6.10 -15.27
CA LYS A 98 -27.41 7.49 -14.89
C LYS A 98 -28.58 7.49 -13.89
N ILE A 99 -28.47 8.20 -12.78
CA ILE A 99 -29.53 9.04 -12.17
C ILE A 99 -28.78 10.08 -11.34
N GLY A 100 -29.04 11.36 -11.65
CA GLY A 100 -28.42 12.49 -10.96
C GLY A 100 -29.02 12.72 -9.58
N VAL A 101 -28.19 13.24 -8.67
CA VAL A 101 -28.67 14.10 -7.59
C VAL A 101 -27.80 15.34 -7.62
N SER A 102 -28.39 16.40 -8.14
CA SER A 102 -27.91 17.77 -8.05
C SER A 102 -27.89 18.15 -6.57
N ARG A 103 -26.71 18.17 -5.93
CA ARG A 103 -26.55 18.88 -4.66
C ARG A 103 -26.44 20.37 -4.99
N LYS A 104 -27.57 21.02 -5.23
CA LYS A 104 -27.63 22.48 -5.24
C LYS A 104 -27.31 22.96 -3.83
N GLY A 105 -26.30 23.83 -3.76
CA GLY A 105 -25.83 24.41 -2.51
C GLY A 105 -26.94 25.22 -1.84
N THR A 106 -27.10 25.00 -0.54
CA THR A 106 -27.80 25.93 0.32
C THR A 106 -26.86 27.11 0.54
N PHE A 107 -27.04 28.15 -0.26
CA PHE A 107 -26.47 29.46 0.00
C PHE A 107 -27.10 29.99 1.29
N HIS A 108 -26.31 30.10 2.36
CA HIS A 108 -26.69 30.92 3.51
C HIS A 108 -26.34 32.37 3.19
N VAL A 109 -27.34 33.09 2.69
CA VAL A 109 -27.29 34.50 2.29
C VAL A 109 -28.42 35.18 3.05
N PHE A 110 -28.04 36.07 3.98
CA PHE A 110 -28.86 37.06 4.73
C PHE A 110 -29.76 36.45 5.83
N ALA A 111 -29.82 37.00 7.04
CA ALA A 111 -30.03 38.42 7.33
C ALA A 111 -29.13 38.97 8.44
N ARG A 112 -28.63 40.17 8.16
CA ARG A 112 -28.17 41.16 9.12
C ARG A 112 -29.38 41.92 9.68
N GLU A 113 -29.19 42.48 10.88
CA GLU A 113 -29.87 43.65 11.45
C GLU A 113 -31.41 43.61 11.56
N SER A 114 -31.92 43.65 12.80
CA SER A 114 -32.39 44.91 13.41
C SER A 114 -33.20 44.55 14.67
N ARG A 115 -32.61 44.77 15.85
CA ARG A 115 -33.41 44.98 17.07
C ARG A 115 -33.51 46.49 17.22
N VAL A 116 -34.69 47.00 16.91
CA VAL A 116 -35.20 48.27 17.41
C VAL A 116 -36.52 47.98 18.08
#